data_AF-A0A9E1JJA6-F1
#
_entry.id   AF-A0A9E1JJA6-F1
#
_cell.length_a   1.000
_cell.length_b   1.000
_cell.length_c   1.000
_cell.angle_alpha   90.00
_cell.angle_beta   90.00
_cell.angle_gamma   90.00
#
_symmetry.space_group_name_H-M   'P 1'
#
loop_
_entity.id
_entity.type
_entity.pdbx_description
1 polymer ?
#
loop_
_entity_poly.entity_id
_entity_poly.type
_entity_poly.pdbx_seq_one_letter_code
_entity_poly.pdbx_strand_id
1 'polypeptide(L)'
;MIRFVELFDRVDFKEAVMRLGGNGLTKTALKRSVVKNKESSKVKLNPGHIKLFNRVIEFYHSAFAEDDRARQYLNIRGITDKSLFSDYWIGFSNGTLLNVLPDDDKITKQLKKIGILNSKGKEHFYGCIKFPLYDPDGNPMGMYDRRIDGMAKGADHLYLPGGRDGLFNRQVAKTNKEIILTESVLDSLTLINQGIKNTIPCHGTNGLGASRINLLSQNKVKAVYICFDGDKAGQIALPVVKERVNNAHLMPYLVTLPYGQDINDFFLLTASPKENFNNLVAMANPAVKKENDPDIQKTDYGFTLTVLDLKYEVRGISKKGNKLTPAKK
;
A
#
# COMPACT_ATOMS: atom_id res chain seq x y z
N MET A 1 -11.41 7.05 25.63
CA MET A 1 -12.42 6.22 24.94
C MET A 1 -12.33 6.34 23.42
N ILE A 2 -12.50 7.53 22.82
CA ILE A 2 -12.33 7.75 21.37
C ILE A 2 -10.97 7.29 20.87
N ARG A 3 -9.89 7.74 21.52
CA ARG A 3 -8.54 7.32 21.19
C ARG A 3 -8.26 5.82 21.41
N PHE A 4 -9.03 5.17 22.28
CA PHE A 4 -8.94 3.71 22.44
C PHE A 4 -9.57 3.03 21.22
N VAL A 5 -10.72 3.50 20.73
CA VAL A 5 -11.34 2.98 19.50
C VAL A 5 -10.52 3.31 18.26
N GLU A 6 -9.92 4.50 18.16
CA GLU A 6 -8.99 4.82 17.05
C GLU A 6 -7.82 3.83 16.98
N LEU A 7 -7.26 3.45 18.15
CA LEU A 7 -6.10 2.57 18.22
C LEU A 7 -6.46 1.08 18.15
N PHE A 8 -7.57 0.69 18.78
CA PHE A 8 -8.02 -0.70 18.86
C PHE A 8 -8.71 -1.15 17.57
N ASP A 9 -9.55 -0.28 16.97
CA ASP A 9 -10.26 -0.58 15.73
C ASP A 9 -9.55 -0.04 14.48
N ARG A 10 -8.41 0.66 14.64
CA ARG A 10 -7.63 1.30 13.56
C ARG A 10 -8.46 2.19 12.65
N VAL A 11 -9.41 2.91 13.24
CA VAL A 11 -10.27 3.84 12.51
C VAL A 11 -9.85 5.28 12.74
N ASP A 12 -10.16 6.16 11.79
CA ASP A 12 -9.92 7.58 11.99
C ASP A 12 -10.84 8.16 13.09
N PHE A 13 -10.48 9.35 13.57
CA PHE A 13 -11.19 10.03 14.64
C PHE A 13 -12.70 10.12 14.42
N LYS A 14 -13.15 10.36 13.18
CA LYS A 14 -14.56 10.55 12.87
C LYS A 14 -15.34 9.25 13.02
N GLU A 15 -14.76 8.16 12.55
CA GLU A 15 -15.32 6.82 12.69
C GLU A 15 -15.27 6.33 14.15
N ALA A 16 -14.18 6.62 14.88
CA ALA A 16 -14.10 6.32 16.32
C ALA A 16 -15.17 7.05 17.14
N VAL A 17 -15.51 8.29 16.76
CA VAL A 17 -16.59 9.07 17.39
C VAL A 17 -17.97 8.49 17.06
N MET A 18 -18.21 8.04 15.82
CA MET A 18 -19.50 7.42 15.46
C MET A 18 -19.72 6.09 16.19
N ARG A 19 -18.68 5.26 16.32
CA ARG A 19 -18.74 3.97 17.03
C ARG A 19 -19.00 4.10 18.52
N LEU A 20 -18.51 5.18 19.13
CA LEU A 20 -18.78 5.49 20.54
C LEU A 20 -20.09 6.25 20.77
N GLY A 21 -20.75 6.69 19.70
CA GLY A 21 -22.04 7.38 19.74
C GLY A 21 -23.26 6.47 19.90
N GLY A 22 -23.06 5.17 20.17
CA GLY A 22 -24.12 4.20 20.40
C GLY A 22 -24.85 4.46 21.73
N ASN A 23 -26.02 5.10 21.62
CA ASN A 23 -27.03 5.36 22.65
C ASN A 23 -26.62 6.29 23.81
N GLY A 24 -26.97 7.57 23.67
CA GLY A 24 -27.29 8.41 24.83
C GLY A 24 -26.45 9.68 24.99
N LEU A 25 -26.42 10.57 24.00
CA LEU A 25 -26.24 12.00 24.26
C LEU A 25 -27.22 12.81 23.40
N THR A 26 -27.90 13.71 24.08
CA THR A 26 -29.13 14.40 23.73
C THR A 26 -29.07 15.26 22.46
N LYS A 27 -30.18 15.24 21.73
CA LYS A 27 -30.53 16.08 20.58
C LYS A 27 -30.62 17.57 20.95
N THR A 28 -29.52 18.22 21.32
CA THR A 28 -29.54 19.68 21.56
C THR A 28 -28.19 20.36 21.36
N ALA A 29 -27.51 20.09 20.24
CA ALA A 29 -26.46 20.97 19.71
C ALA A 29 -26.16 20.70 18.22
N LEU A 30 -27.20 20.38 17.42
CA LEU A 30 -27.08 20.36 15.95
C LEU A 30 -27.34 21.76 15.40
N LYS A 31 -26.57 22.76 15.84
CA LYS A 31 -26.32 23.92 14.98
C LYS A 31 -25.32 23.45 13.94
N ARG A 32 -25.82 23.35 12.70
CA ARG A 32 -25.06 23.18 11.45
C ARG A 32 -23.81 24.07 11.47
N SER A 33 -22.71 23.55 11.99
CA SER A 33 -21.40 23.87 11.48
C SER A 33 -21.19 22.87 10.37
N VAL A 34 -21.49 23.31 9.15
CA VAL A 34 -20.86 22.73 7.96
C VAL A 34 -19.37 22.90 8.20
N VAL A 35 -18.74 21.92 8.85
CA VAL A 35 -17.30 21.76 8.81
C VAL A 35 -17.05 21.41 7.36
N LYS A 36 -16.82 22.46 6.56
CA LYS A 36 -16.18 22.35 5.26
C LYS A 36 -15.03 21.36 5.49
N ASN A 37 -15.08 20.21 4.84
CA ASN A 37 -13.87 19.48 4.52
C ASN A 37 -12.98 20.52 3.86
N LYS A 38 -12.05 21.10 4.62
CA LYS A 38 -10.92 21.78 4.04
C LYS A 38 -10.20 20.64 3.36
N GLU A 39 -10.52 20.41 2.08
CA GLU A 39 -9.50 20.00 1.13
C GLU A 39 -8.28 20.81 1.51
N SER A 40 -7.27 20.15 2.09
CA SER A 40 -6.03 20.82 2.44
C SER A 40 -5.59 21.48 1.14
N SER A 41 -5.63 22.82 1.10
CA SER A 41 -5.39 23.59 -0.12
C SER A 41 -4.15 23.05 -0.80
N LYS A 42 -4.29 22.43 -1.97
CA LYS A 42 -3.18 21.84 -2.71
C LYS A 42 -2.08 22.88 -2.79
N VAL A 43 -0.95 22.62 -2.15
CA VAL A 43 0.15 23.57 -2.17
C VAL A 43 0.74 23.50 -3.57
N LYS A 44 0.34 24.43 -4.44
CA LYS A 44 0.92 24.53 -5.78
C LYS A 44 2.38 24.94 -5.64
N LEU A 45 3.27 24.00 -5.90
CA LEU A 45 4.72 24.24 -5.93
C LEU A 45 5.04 25.05 -7.19
N ASN A 46 5.96 26.00 -7.05
CA ASN A 46 6.48 26.78 -8.16
C ASN A 46 7.84 26.19 -8.57
N PRO A 47 8.45 26.60 -9.69
CA PRO A 47 9.73 26.04 -10.14
C PRO A 47 10.85 26.14 -9.08
N GLY A 48 10.86 27.20 -8.27
CA GLY A 48 11.81 27.36 -7.17
C GLY A 48 11.62 26.32 -6.06
N HIS A 49 10.38 26.07 -5.66
CA HIS A 49 10.04 25.01 -4.69
C HIS A 49 10.43 23.63 -5.23
N ILE A 50 10.13 23.35 -6.50
CA ILE A 50 10.46 22.06 -7.14
C ILE A 50 11.97 21.81 -7.13
N LYS A 51 12.76 22.82 -7.54
CA LYS A 51 14.23 22.73 -7.53
C LYS A 51 14.79 22.51 -6.12
N LEU A 52 14.26 23.22 -5.13
CA LEU A 52 14.66 23.04 -3.73
C LEU A 52 14.26 21.65 -3.21
N PHE A 53 13.07 21.16 -3.56
CA PHE A 53 12.61 19.85 -3.12
C PHE A 53 13.47 18.72 -3.70
N ASN A 54 13.85 18.80 -4.98
CA ASN A 54 14.80 17.84 -5.57
C ASN A 54 16.14 17.79 -4.80
N ARG A 55 16.69 18.95 -4.43
CA ARG A 55 17.93 18.99 -3.60
C ARG A 55 17.74 18.37 -2.23
N VAL A 56 16.57 18.51 -1.61
CA VAL A 56 16.26 17.86 -0.33
C VAL A 56 16.15 16.34 -0.52
N ILE A 57 15.58 15.87 -1.63
CA ILE A 57 15.51 14.44 -1.95
C ILE A 57 16.93 13.88 -2.12
N GLU A 58 17.80 14.55 -2.88
CA GLU A 58 19.21 14.19 -3.04
C GLU A 58 19.95 14.15 -1.69
N PHE A 59 19.70 15.14 -0.82
CA PHE A 59 20.26 15.17 0.52
C PHE A 59 19.80 13.98 1.37
N TYR A 60 18.50 13.71 1.42
CA TYR A 60 17.99 12.56 2.18
C TYR A 60 18.46 11.22 1.62
N HIS A 61 18.64 11.12 0.31
CA HIS A 61 19.23 9.92 -0.31
C HIS A 61 20.69 9.72 0.10
N SER A 62 21.47 10.81 0.17
CA SER A 62 22.84 10.78 0.69
C SER A 62 22.87 10.40 2.18
N ALA A 63 22.00 10.99 2.99
CA ALA A 63 21.86 10.64 4.40
C ALA A 63 21.43 9.18 4.61
N PHE A 64 20.58 8.64 3.72
CA PHE A 64 20.25 7.21 3.70
C PHE A 64 21.46 6.35 3.40
N ALA A 65 22.41 6.81 2.57
CA ALA A 65 23.67 6.12 2.28
C ALA A 65 24.64 6.14 3.49
N GLU A 66 24.64 7.19 4.29
CA GLU A 66 25.54 7.34 5.45
C GLU A 66 25.01 6.68 6.73
N ASP A 67 23.69 6.53 6.87
CA ASP A 67 23.04 5.99 8.07
C ASP A 67 22.41 4.61 7.84
N ASP A 68 22.94 3.59 8.50
CA ASP A 68 22.50 2.20 8.32
C ASP A 68 21.11 1.90 8.88
N ARG A 69 20.52 2.72 9.75
CA ARG A 69 19.26 2.39 10.44
C ARG A 69 18.12 2.09 9.46
N ALA A 70 17.98 2.92 8.42
CA ALA A 70 16.95 2.72 7.41
C ALA A 70 17.20 1.47 6.55
N ARG A 71 18.47 1.17 6.23
CA ARG A 71 18.85 -0.06 5.51
C ARG A 71 18.61 -1.31 6.34
N GLN A 72 18.96 -1.29 7.62
CA GLN A 72 18.68 -2.39 8.54
C GLN A 72 17.18 -2.66 8.63
N TYR A 73 16.36 -1.61 8.71
CA TYR A 73 14.91 -1.73 8.67
C TYR A 73 14.39 -2.38 7.38
N LEU A 74 14.91 -1.99 6.21
CA LEU A 74 14.55 -2.61 4.93
C LEU A 74 15.00 -4.07 4.85
N ASN A 75 16.19 -4.39 5.34
CA ASN A 75 16.70 -5.76 5.40
C ASN A 75 15.83 -6.68 6.25
N ILE A 76 15.37 -6.22 7.42
CA ILE A 76 14.44 -6.98 8.28
C ILE A 76 13.12 -7.24 7.55
N ARG A 77 12.71 -6.34 6.64
CA ARG A 77 11.54 -6.53 5.77
C ARG A 77 11.81 -7.37 4.53
N GLY A 78 13.00 -7.96 4.39
CA GLY A 78 13.37 -8.75 3.21
C GLY A 78 13.57 -7.93 1.93
N ILE A 79 13.62 -6.59 2.03
CA ILE A 79 13.89 -5.69 0.90
C ILE A 79 15.40 -5.49 0.83
N THR A 80 16.04 -6.26 -0.04
CA THR A 80 17.50 -6.48 -0.06
C THR A 80 18.16 -6.06 -1.37
N ASP A 81 17.38 -5.85 -2.43
CA ASP A 81 17.89 -5.35 -3.70
C ASP A 81 18.33 -3.88 -3.56
N LYS A 82 19.64 -3.67 -3.58
CA LYS A 82 20.26 -2.34 -3.42
C LYS A 82 19.99 -1.43 -4.62
N SER A 83 19.68 -1.96 -5.81
CA SER A 83 19.40 -1.10 -6.98
C SER A 83 18.15 -0.26 -6.72
N LEU A 84 17.20 -0.78 -5.96
CA LEU A 84 15.97 -0.08 -5.61
C LEU A 84 16.21 1.22 -4.84
N PHE A 85 17.31 1.29 -4.10
CA PHE A 85 17.62 2.45 -3.27
C PHE A 85 17.88 3.68 -4.15
N SER A 86 18.64 3.49 -5.23
CA SER A 86 18.90 4.52 -6.24
C SER A 86 17.71 4.68 -7.20
N ASP A 87 17.10 3.59 -7.66
CA ASP A 87 16.03 3.64 -8.67
C ASP A 87 14.80 4.44 -8.17
N TYR A 88 14.54 4.41 -6.86
CA TYR A 88 13.41 5.08 -6.22
C TYR A 88 13.81 6.24 -5.30
N TRP A 89 15.08 6.67 -5.33
CA TRP A 89 15.58 7.78 -4.51
C TRP A 89 15.19 7.64 -3.02
N ILE A 90 15.37 6.44 -2.47
CA ILE A 90 15.02 6.16 -1.08
C ILE A 90 15.92 7.00 -0.18
N GLY A 91 15.31 7.76 0.71
CA GLY A 91 15.99 8.69 1.60
C GLY A 91 15.76 8.39 3.08
N PHE A 92 16.49 9.11 3.94
CA PHE A 92 16.33 9.02 5.38
C PHE A 92 16.45 10.40 6.03
N SER A 93 15.50 10.75 6.90
CA SER A 93 15.57 11.97 7.71
C SER A 93 16.21 11.64 9.04
N ASN A 94 17.50 11.96 9.18
CA ASN A 94 18.30 11.77 10.39
C ASN A 94 18.57 13.10 11.14
N GLY A 95 17.91 14.20 10.77
CA GLY A 95 18.02 15.50 11.44
C GLY A 95 19.19 16.38 10.98
N THR A 96 20.00 15.90 10.03
CA THR A 96 21.22 16.60 9.59
C THR A 96 20.97 17.65 8.50
N LEU A 97 19.75 17.74 7.93
CA LEU A 97 19.44 18.73 6.90
C LEU A 97 19.67 20.14 7.43
N LEU A 98 19.27 20.39 8.68
CA LEU A 98 19.42 21.70 9.32
C LEU A 98 20.88 22.18 9.41
N ASN A 99 21.84 21.27 9.42
CA ASN A 99 23.26 21.60 9.52
C ASN A 99 23.83 22.14 8.22
N VAL A 100 23.16 21.88 7.08
CA VAL A 100 23.62 22.27 5.74
C VAL A 100 22.76 23.37 5.12
N LEU A 101 21.69 23.79 5.79
CA LEU A 101 20.87 24.90 5.30
C LEU A 101 21.65 26.22 5.44
N PRO A 102 21.64 27.07 4.39
CA PRO A 102 22.15 28.43 4.53
C PRO A 102 21.27 29.21 5.51
N ASP A 103 21.87 30.22 6.14
CA ASP A 103 21.14 31.20 6.96
C ASP A 103 20.33 32.13 6.05
N ASP A 104 19.22 31.61 5.52
CA ASP A 104 18.30 32.30 4.63
C ASP A 104 16.84 31.94 5.00
N ASP A 105 16.17 32.89 5.64
CA ASP A 105 14.76 32.78 6.02
C ASP A 105 13.83 32.49 4.83
N LYS A 106 14.20 32.91 3.61
CA LYS A 106 13.44 32.57 2.40
C LYS A 106 13.46 31.08 2.14
N ILE A 107 14.62 30.42 2.27
CA ILE A 107 14.74 28.96 2.12
C ILE A 107 13.98 28.26 3.24
N THR A 108 14.12 28.70 4.48
CA THR A 108 13.35 28.14 5.61
C THR A 108 11.85 28.22 5.37
N LYS A 109 11.33 29.37 4.92
CA LYS A 109 9.91 29.55 4.57
C LYS A 109 9.46 28.63 3.44
N GLN A 110 10.30 28.44 2.41
CA GLN A 110 10.02 27.52 1.32
C GLN A 110 9.95 26.06 1.80
N LEU A 111 10.90 25.62 2.63
CA LEU A 111 10.88 24.26 3.19
C LEU A 111 9.69 24.01 4.11
N LYS A 112 9.28 25.01 4.89
CA LYS A 112 8.02 24.95 5.68
C LYS A 112 6.80 24.83 4.77
N LYS A 113 6.77 25.56 3.65
CA LYS A 113 5.68 25.50 2.66
C LYS A 113 5.60 24.16 1.94
N ILE A 114 6.74 23.56 1.59
CA ILE A 114 6.81 22.20 1.04
C ILE A 114 6.41 21.16 2.10
N GLY A 115 6.62 21.47 3.38
CA GLY A 115 6.32 20.59 4.49
C GLY A 115 7.51 19.79 4.99
N ILE A 116 8.71 20.03 4.46
CA ILE A 116 9.98 19.42 4.94
C ILE A 116 10.28 19.88 6.37
N LEU A 117 10.03 21.15 6.66
CA LEU A 117 10.16 21.70 8.02
C LEU A 117 8.78 21.95 8.63
N ASN A 118 8.68 21.74 9.93
CA ASN A 118 7.49 22.09 10.71
C ASN A 118 7.45 23.59 11.05
N SER A 119 6.39 24.03 11.73
CA SER A 119 6.23 25.44 12.14
C SER A 119 7.39 25.95 12.99
N LYS A 120 8.00 25.09 13.81
CA LYS A 120 9.17 25.36 14.66
C LYS A 120 10.51 25.30 13.91
N GLY A 121 10.52 25.04 12.60
CA GLY A 121 11.74 24.96 11.80
C GLY A 121 12.52 23.66 11.97
N LYS A 122 11.95 22.63 12.61
CA LYS A 122 12.57 21.29 12.69
C LYS A 122 12.10 20.41 11.54
N GLU A 123 12.92 19.45 11.14
CA GLU A 123 12.53 18.43 10.14
C GLU A 123 11.23 17.72 10.54
N HIS A 124 10.29 17.63 9.60
CA HIS A 124 9.13 16.76 9.74
C HIS A 124 9.54 15.30 9.57
N PHE A 125 9.02 14.46 10.46
CA PHE A 125 9.17 13.02 10.40
C PHE A 125 10.64 12.58 10.50
N TYR A 126 11.38 13.19 11.44
CA TYR A 126 12.67 12.68 11.91
C TYR A 126 12.59 11.18 12.22
N GLY A 127 13.64 10.45 11.85
CA GLY A 127 13.73 9.00 12.04
C GLY A 127 12.82 8.21 11.11
N CYS A 128 12.40 8.78 9.97
CA CYS A 128 11.62 8.07 8.97
C CYS A 128 12.43 7.82 7.71
N ILE A 129 12.28 6.62 7.14
CA ILE A 129 12.66 6.35 5.77
C ILE A 129 11.68 7.04 4.83
N LYS A 130 12.18 7.55 3.71
CA LYS A 130 11.47 8.52 2.87
C LYS A 130 11.43 8.09 1.42
N PHE A 131 10.28 8.25 0.80
CA PHE A 131 10.03 7.89 -0.59
C PHE A 131 9.40 9.09 -1.31
N PRO A 132 10.10 9.69 -2.28
CA PRO A 132 9.54 10.82 -3.03
C PRO A 132 8.34 10.38 -3.87
N LEU A 133 7.37 11.29 -3.96
CA LEU A 133 6.13 11.11 -4.72
C LEU A 133 6.05 12.17 -5.80
N TYR A 134 5.74 11.76 -7.03
CA TYR A 134 5.86 12.63 -8.20
C TYR A 134 4.51 12.91 -8.86
N ASP A 135 4.42 14.04 -9.55
CA ASP A 135 3.34 14.36 -10.48
C ASP A 135 3.52 13.67 -11.86
N PRO A 136 2.54 13.79 -12.78
CA PRO A 136 2.64 13.24 -14.13
C PRO A 136 3.83 13.77 -14.95
N ASP A 137 4.34 14.96 -14.65
CA ASP A 137 5.47 15.60 -15.33
C ASP A 137 6.82 15.18 -14.72
N GLY A 138 6.81 14.50 -13.57
CA GLY A 138 8.02 14.05 -12.87
C GLY A 138 8.55 15.03 -11.83
N ASN A 139 7.78 16.05 -11.46
CA ASN A 139 8.15 16.95 -10.37
C ASN A 139 7.78 16.32 -9.02
N PRO A 140 8.64 16.44 -7.99
CA PRO A 140 8.29 16.03 -6.64
C PRO A 140 7.13 16.88 -6.10
N MET A 141 6.11 16.22 -5.57
CA MET A 141 4.94 16.86 -4.95
C MET A 141 4.72 16.47 -3.49
N GLY A 142 5.38 15.41 -3.02
CA GLY A 142 5.28 14.98 -1.64
C GLY A 142 6.27 13.88 -1.31
N MET A 143 6.21 13.39 -0.09
CA MET A 143 6.91 12.19 0.33
C MET A 143 5.93 11.28 1.07
N TYR A 144 6.10 9.98 0.85
CA TYR A 144 5.64 8.98 1.79
C TYR A 144 6.78 8.68 2.74
N ASP A 145 6.49 8.75 4.03
CA ASP A 145 7.46 8.58 5.10
C ASP A 145 7.03 7.42 5.98
N ARG A 146 7.95 6.49 6.26
CA ARG A 146 7.70 5.38 7.18
C ARG A 146 8.58 5.53 8.40
N ARG A 147 7.95 5.56 9.57
CA ARG A 147 8.67 5.50 10.85
C ARG A 147 9.34 4.14 11.03
N ILE A 148 10.62 4.16 11.43
CA ILE A 148 11.41 2.93 11.59
C ILE A 148 11.84 2.63 13.03
N ASP A 149 11.71 3.61 13.94
CA ASP A 149 12.20 3.50 15.31
C ASP A 149 11.30 2.67 16.23
N GLY A 150 10.00 2.49 15.90
CA GLY A 150 9.03 1.77 16.73
C GLY A 150 8.78 2.37 18.12
N MET A 151 9.45 3.48 18.46
CA MET A 151 9.44 4.08 19.79
C MET A 151 8.46 5.25 19.91
N ALA A 152 8.13 5.91 18.80
CA ALA A 152 7.23 7.06 18.84
C ALA A 152 5.75 6.64 18.80
N LYS A 153 4.94 7.22 19.67
CA LYS A 153 3.47 7.06 19.65
C LYS A 153 2.88 7.74 18.41
N GLY A 154 2.20 7.01 17.53
CA GLY A 154 1.50 7.59 16.39
C GLY A 154 1.32 6.62 15.22
N ALA A 155 0.91 7.16 14.08
CA ALA A 155 0.88 6.42 12.82
C ALA A 155 2.29 6.22 12.27
N ASP A 156 2.55 5.03 11.72
CA ASP A 156 3.84 4.72 11.11
C ASP A 156 3.94 5.21 9.66
N HIS A 157 2.81 5.25 8.95
CA HIS A 157 2.69 5.73 7.58
C HIS A 157 2.33 7.21 7.57
N LEU A 158 3.24 8.04 7.07
CA LEU A 158 3.19 9.48 7.15
C LEU A 158 3.31 10.10 5.75
N TYR A 159 2.74 11.28 5.58
CA TYR A 159 2.75 12.01 4.31
C TYR A 159 3.01 13.47 4.59
N LEU A 160 3.80 14.11 3.72
CA LEU A 160 3.96 15.56 3.79
C LEU A 160 2.59 16.28 3.67
N PRO A 161 2.43 17.44 4.33
CA PRO A 161 1.24 18.25 4.17
C PRO A 161 1.13 18.74 2.71
N GLY A 162 -0.10 18.80 2.15
CA GLY A 162 -0.30 19.33 0.80
C GLY A 162 -1.16 18.49 -0.16
N GLY A 163 -1.82 17.44 0.31
CA GLY A 163 -2.63 16.53 -0.52
C GLY A 163 -1.85 15.28 -0.92
N ARG A 164 -2.54 14.15 -1.15
CA ARG A 164 -1.94 12.83 -1.42
C ARG A 164 -1.94 12.45 -2.90
N ASP A 165 -1.81 13.46 -3.76
CA ASP A 165 -1.89 13.32 -5.22
C ASP A 165 -0.58 12.83 -5.86
N GLY A 166 0.56 12.94 -5.15
CA GLY A 166 1.83 12.40 -5.60
C GLY A 166 1.81 10.87 -5.70
N LEU A 167 2.43 10.35 -6.75
CA LEU A 167 2.38 8.95 -7.12
C LEU A 167 3.77 8.32 -7.06
N PHE A 168 3.84 7.14 -6.44
CA PHE A 168 5.02 6.27 -6.47
C PHE A 168 4.89 5.30 -7.64
N ASN A 169 6.02 4.96 -8.28
CA ASN A 169 6.10 4.01 -9.40
C ASN A 169 5.14 4.29 -10.57
N ARG A 170 4.73 5.55 -10.77
CA ARG A 170 3.70 5.94 -11.77
C ARG A 170 4.03 5.55 -13.20
N GLN A 171 5.32 5.45 -13.54
CA GLN A 171 5.83 5.18 -14.87
C GLN A 171 5.36 3.83 -15.41
N VAL A 172 5.07 2.87 -14.54
CA VAL A 172 4.69 1.51 -14.93
C VAL A 172 3.31 1.47 -15.59
N ALA A 173 2.44 2.47 -15.33
CA ALA A 173 1.17 2.60 -16.03
C ALA A 173 1.36 2.84 -17.55
N LYS A 174 2.47 3.49 -17.96
CA LYS A 174 2.75 3.75 -19.39
C LYS A 174 3.06 2.48 -20.17
N THR A 175 3.67 1.50 -19.52
CA THR A 175 4.21 0.29 -20.16
C THR A 175 3.41 -0.98 -19.85
N ASN A 176 2.47 -0.93 -18.90
CA ASN A 176 1.69 -2.09 -18.49
C ASN A 176 0.19 -1.86 -18.70
N LYS A 177 -0.52 -2.92 -19.08
CA LYS A 177 -1.99 -2.93 -19.20
C LYS A 177 -2.68 -3.51 -17.98
N GLU A 178 -1.92 -4.08 -17.08
CA GLU A 178 -2.36 -4.66 -15.82
C GLU A 178 -1.53 -4.05 -14.69
N ILE A 179 -2.21 -3.52 -13.68
CA ILE A 179 -1.56 -2.87 -12.54
C ILE A 179 -2.02 -3.53 -11.25
N ILE A 180 -1.06 -3.80 -10.35
CA ILE A 180 -1.36 -4.24 -9.00
C ILE A 180 -1.44 -3.01 -8.09
N LEU A 181 -2.62 -2.74 -7.54
CA LEU A 181 -2.80 -1.76 -6.49
C LEU A 181 -2.47 -2.39 -5.14
N THR A 182 -1.55 -1.75 -4.42
CA THR A 182 -1.15 -2.13 -3.06
C THR A 182 -1.57 -1.06 -2.06
N GLU A 183 -1.56 -1.36 -0.77
CA GLU A 183 -1.99 -0.38 0.23
C GLU A 183 -0.94 0.73 0.45
N SER A 184 0.34 0.35 0.56
CA SER A 184 1.43 1.27 0.86
C SER A 184 2.61 1.17 -0.13
N VAL A 185 3.49 2.19 -0.10
CA VAL A 185 4.72 2.19 -0.89
C VAL A 185 5.63 1.01 -0.51
N LEU A 186 5.64 0.59 0.76
CA LEU A 186 6.47 -0.55 1.19
C LEU A 186 5.96 -1.88 0.63
N ASP A 187 4.65 -2.04 0.46
CA ASP A 187 4.09 -3.22 -0.18
C ASP A 187 4.45 -3.26 -1.67
N SER A 188 4.31 -2.11 -2.35
CA SER A 188 4.80 -1.97 -3.73
C SER A 188 6.29 -2.31 -3.83
N LEU A 189 7.11 -1.80 -2.90
CA LEU A 189 8.55 -2.03 -2.89
C LEU A 189 8.90 -3.49 -2.61
N THR A 190 8.15 -4.17 -1.75
CA THR A 190 8.28 -5.62 -1.50
C THR A 190 8.07 -6.40 -2.79
N LEU A 191 7.01 -6.11 -3.55
CA LEU A 191 6.75 -6.75 -4.83
C LEU A 191 7.81 -6.42 -5.89
N ILE A 192 8.25 -5.16 -5.97
CA ILE A 192 9.29 -4.72 -6.89
C ILE A 192 10.61 -5.45 -6.62
N ASN A 193 10.99 -5.62 -5.35
CA ASN A 193 12.17 -6.40 -4.93
C ASN A 193 12.12 -7.85 -5.42
N GLN A 194 10.92 -8.39 -5.66
CA GLN A 194 10.70 -9.74 -6.16
C GLN A 194 10.58 -9.79 -7.69
N GLY A 195 10.78 -8.65 -8.36
CA GLY A 195 10.66 -8.49 -9.81
C GLY A 195 9.23 -8.24 -10.31
N ILE A 196 8.25 -8.10 -9.41
CA ILE A 196 6.86 -7.77 -9.76
C ILE A 196 6.74 -6.25 -9.78
N LYS A 197 7.06 -5.65 -10.92
CA LYS A 197 7.28 -4.20 -11.04
C LYS A 197 6.03 -3.37 -11.35
N ASN A 198 4.96 -3.98 -11.83
CA ASN A 198 3.73 -3.31 -12.28
C ASN A 198 2.79 -2.91 -11.12
N THR A 199 3.35 -2.31 -10.07
CA THR A 199 2.64 -2.01 -8.81
C THR A 199 2.48 -0.50 -8.61
N ILE A 200 1.34 -0.07 -8.07
CA ILE A 200 1.11 1.33 -7.68
C ILE A 200 0.43 1.36 -6.31
N PRO A 201 0.96 2.09 -5.31
CA PRO A 201 0.35 2.13 -4.00
C PRO A 201 -0.82 3.11 -3.95
N CYS A 202 -1.86 2.75 -3.19
CA CYS A 202 -3.07 3.54 -2.98
C CYS A 202 -2.97 4.52 -1.82
N HIS A 203 -1.96 4.44 -0.95
CA HIS A 203 -1.84 5.29 0.25
C HIS A 203 -2.98 5.06 1.26
N GLY A 204 -3.35 3.79 1.46
CA GLY A 204 -4.45 3.37 2.33
C GLY A 204 -5.80 3.17 1.62
N THR A 205 -6.75 2.67 2.38
CA THR A 205 -8.13 2.31 1.98
C THR A 205 -8.92 3.41 1.25
N ASN A 206 -8.71 4.68 1.60
CA ASN A 206 -9.36 5.83 0.97
C ASN A 206 -8.55 6.50 -0.16
N GLY A 207 -7.31 6.04 -0.39
CA GLY A 207 -6.33 6.80 -1.17
C GLY A 207 -6.33 6.54 -2.68
N LEU A 208 -7.22 5.68 -3.20
CA LEU A 208 -7.56 5.63 -4.62
C LEU A 208 -8.38 6.88 -5.02
N GLY A 209 -7.72 8.04 -5.03
CA GLY A 209 -8.28 9.32 -5.46
C GLY A 209 -8.25 9.51 -6.98
N ALA A 210 -8.81 10.63 -7.43
CA ALA A 210 -8.95 10.95 -8.86
C ALA A 210 -7.62 10.92 -9.63
N SER A 211 -6.52 11.39 -9.02
CA SER A 211 -5.20 11.44 -9.65
C SER A 211 -4.68 10.06 -10.08
N ARG A 212 -4.96 9.01 -9.29
CA ARG A 212 -4.61 7.62 -9.63
C ARG A 212 -5.50 7.06 -10.73
N ILE A 213 -6.81 7.25 -10.61
CA ILE A 213 -7.76 6.81 -11.65
C ILE A 213 -7.40 7.45 -12.99
N ASN A 214 -7.14 8.76 -12.99
CA ASN A 214 -6.71 9.49 -14.18
C ASN A 214 -5.41 8.93 -14.76
N LEU A 215 -4.40 8.62 -13.92
CA LEU A 215 -3.17 7.97 -14.39
C LEU A 215 -3.48 6.65 -15.11
N LEU A 216 -4.28 5.78 -14.50
CA LEU A 216 -4.59 4.46 -15.05
C LEU A 216 -5.36 4.59 -16.38
N SER A 217 -6.39 5.43 -16.41
CA SER A 217 -7.22 5.65 -17.60
C SER A 217 -6.44 6.32 -18.75
N GLN A 218 -5.66 7.36 -18.47
CA GLN A 218 -4.86 8.07 -19.49
C GLN A 218 -3.83 7.16 -20.15
N ASN A 219 -3.26 6.22 -19.40
CA ASN A 219 -2.29 5.27 -19.92
C ASN A 219 -2.92 3.99 -20.49
N LYS A 220 -4.25 3.96 -20.61
CA LYS A 220 -5.02 2.85 -21.18
C LYS A 220 -4.71 1.54 -20.45
N VAL A 221 -4.60 1.58 -19.12
CA VAL A 221 -4.62 0.37 -18.29
C VAL A 221 -5.97 -0.31 -18.49
N LYS A 222 -5.98 -1.64 -18.54
CA LYS A 222 -7.19 -2.45 -18.78
C LYS A 222 -7.68 -3.09 -17.49
N ALA A 223 -6.76 -3.68 -16.72
CA ALA A 223 -7.08 -4.41 -15.51
C ALA A 223 -6.29 -3.90 -14.30
N VAL A 224 -6.92 -4.04 -13.14
CA VAL A 224 -6.38 -3.63 -11.86
C VAL A 224 -6.56 -4.75 -10.86
N TYR A 225 -5.45 -5.32 -10.41
CA TYR A 225 -5.41 -6.32 -9.34
C TYR A 225 -5.28 -5.60 -8.01
N ILE A 226 -6.30 -5.67 -7.16
CA ILE A 226 -6.35 -5.00 -5.87
C ILE A 226 -5.85 -6.00 -4.82
N CYS A 227 -4.67 -5.73 -4.24
CA CYS A 227 -4.02 -6.55 -3.22
C CYS A 227 -3.77 -5.68 -1.98
N PHE A 228 -4.74 -5.66 -1.06
CA PHE A 228 -4.65 -4.95 0.21
C PHE A 228 -4.44 -5.93 1.37
N ASP A 229 -4.15 -5.39 2.54
CA ASP A 229 -3.88 -6.17 3.75
C ASP A 229 -5.04 -7.12 4.05
N GLY A 230 -4.71 -8.36 4.44
CA GLY A 230 -5.67 -9.40 4.81
C GLY A 230 -6.40 -9.13 6.13
N ASP A 231 -6.26 -7.93 6.69
CA ASP A 231 -6.88 -7.51 7.94
C ASP A 231 -8.31 -6.97 7.75
N LYS A 232 -8.95 -6.57 8.85
CA LYS A 232 -10.33 -6.08 8.82
C LYS A 232 -10.47 -4.75 8.07
N ALA A 233 -9.47 -3.88 8.13
CA ALA A 233 -9.50 -2.57 7.49
C ALA A 233 -9.36 -2.71 5.96
N GLY A 234 -8.43 -3.53 5.51
CA GLY A 234 -8.25 -3.88 4.10
C GLY A 234 -9.52 -4.49 3.51
N GLN A 235 -10.12 -5.47 4.20
CA GLN A 235 -11.38 -6.10 3.77
C GLN A 235 -12.55 -5.10 3.66
N ILE A 236 -12.67 -4.15 4.59
CA ILE A 236 -13.70 -3.10 4.53
C ILE A 236 -13.50 -2.17 3.33
N ALA A 237 -12.25 -1.96 2.89
CA ALA A 237 -11.93 -1.06 1.79
C ALA A 237 -12.14 -1.66 0.41
N LEU A 238 -12.00 -2.99 0.26
CA LEU A 238 -12.06 -3.67 -1.03
C LEU A 238 -13.31 -3.34 -1.84
N PRO A 239 -14.55 -3.38 -1.30
CA PRO A 239 -15.75 -3.06 -2.08
C PRO A 239 -15.74 -1.63 -2.64
N VAL A 240 -15.30 -0.66 -1.83
CA VAL A 240 -15.24 0.75 -2.21
C VAL A 240 -14.22 0.98 -3.33
N VAL A 241 -13.04 0.37 -3.20
CA VAL A 241 -11.98 0.49 -4.22
C VAL A 241 -12.40 -0.22 -5.50
N LYS A 242 -12.99 -1.42 -5.41
CA LYS A 242 -13.54 -2.16 -6.54
C LYS A 242 -14.58 -1.33 -7.30
N GLU A 243 -15.51 -0.69 -6.59
CA GLU A 243 -16.51 0.19 -7.20
C GLU A 243 -15.87 1.37 -7.94
N ARG A 244 -14.88 2.03 -7.35
CA ARG A 244 -14.15 3.13 -8.01
C ARG A 244 -13.42 2.69 -9.28
N VAL A 245 -12.80 1.51 -9.27
CA VAL A 245 -12.14 0.92 -10.45
C VAL A 245 -13.16 0.61 -11.54
N ASN A 246 -14.30 0.00 -11.18
CA ASN A 246 -15.40 -0.26 -12.11
C ASN A 246 -15.94 1.03 -12.74
N ASN A 247 -16.19 2.07 -11.94
CA ASN A 247 -16.68 3.37 -12.42
C ASN A 247 -15.68 4.06 -13.37
N ALA A 248 -14.40 3.71 -13.28
CA ALA A 248 -13.36 4.16 -14.20
C ALA A 248 -13.25 3.31 -15.48
N HIS A 249 -14.16 2.35 -15.69
CA HIS A 249 -14.17 1.40 -16.82
C HIS A 249 -12.90 0.53 -16.88
N LEU A 250 -12.29 0.25 -15.73
CA LEU A 250 -11.17 -0.67 -15.56
C LEU A 250 -11.71 -2.00 -15.00
N MET A 251 -11.06 -3.12 -15.31
CA MET A 251 -11.46 -4.45 -14.82
C MET A 251 -10.80 -4.73 -13.44
N PRO A 252 -11.56 -4.78 -12.33
CA PRO A 252 -10.99 -5.09 -11.02
C PRO A 252 -10.90 -6.60 -10.78
N TYR A 253 -9.75 -7.05 -10.30
CA TYR A 253 -9.51 -8.39 -9.78
C TYR A 253 -9.07 -8.30 -8.32
N LEU A 254 -9.61 -9.14 -7.44
CA LEU A 254 -9.27 -9.11 -6.02
C LEU A 254 -8.25 -10.18 -5.70
N VAL A 255 -7.06 -9.77 -5.27
CA VAL A 255 -6.00 -10.66 -4.80
C VAL A 255 -6.11 -10.74 -3.29
N THR A 256 -6.47 -11.91 -2.77
CA THR A 256 -6.74 -12.11 -1.34
C THR A 256 -5.51 -12.74 -0.67
N LEU A 257 -4.93 -12.01 0.28
CA LEU A 257 -3.86 -12.52 1.16
C LEU A 257 -4.43 -13.36 2.32
N PRO A 258 -3.62 -14.20 2.97
CA PRO A 258 -4.00 -14.85 4.22
C PRO A 258 -4.46 -13.84 5.28
N TYR A 259 -5.40 -14.27 6.12
CA TYR A 259 -6.00 -13.40 7.13
C TYR A 259 -4.94 -12.78 8.04
N GLY A 260 -5.00 -11.45 8.20
CA GLY A 260 -4.12 -10.68 9.07
C GLY A 260 -2.72 -10.41 8.52
N GLN A 261 -2.37 -10.86 7.31
CA GLN A 261 -1.07 -10.57 6.69
C GLN A 261 -1.16 -9.37 5.74
N ASP A 262 -0.16 -8.50 5.79
CA ASP A 262 0.13 -7.57 4.68
C ASP A 262 1.00 -8.26 3.60
N ILE A 263 1.33 -7.54 2.52
CA ILE A 263 2.18 -8.09 1.45
C ILE A 263 3.58 -8.42 1.98
N ASN A 264 4.15 -7.61 2.87
CA ASN A 264 5.48 -7.85 3.42
C ASN A 264 5.51 -9.12 4.28
N ASP A 265 4.54 -9.28 5.19
CA ASP A 265 4.33 -10.47 6.00
C ASP A 265 4.18 -11.71 5.11
N PHE A 266 3.37 -11.63 4.06
CA PHE A 266 3.19 -12.75 3.13
C PHE A 266 4.53 -13.20 2.52
N PHE A 267 5.37 -12.25 2.08
CA PHE A 267 6.66 -12.58 1.48
C PHE A 267 7.71 -13.05 2.48
N LEU A 268 7.60 -12.68 3.76
CA LEU A 268 8.51 -13.15 4.81
C LEU A 268 8.12 -14.51 5.38
N LEU A 269 6.82 -14.82 5.45
CA LEU A 269 6.29 -15.97 6.18
C LEU A 269 5.92 -17.16 5.27
N THR A 270 5.85 -16.96 3.96
CA THR A 270 5.41 -17.98 3.00
C THR A 270 6.60 -18.63 2.28
N ALA A 271 6.60 -19.96 2.17
CA ALA A 271 7.56 -20.69 1.33
C ALA A 271 7.33 -20.37 -0.15
N SER A 272 8.39 -20.32 -0.97
CA SER A 272 8.29 -19.95 -2.39
C SER A 272 7.35 -18.74 -2.63
N PRO A 273 7.56 -17.62 -1.92
CA PRO A 273 6.52 -16.58 -1.78
C PRO A 273 6.16 -15.94 -3.13
N LYS A 274 7.13 -15.78 -4.03
CA LYS A 274 6.90 -15.24 -5.38
C LYS A 274 5.96 -16.11 -6.22
N GLU A 275 6.17 -17.43 -6.21
CA GLU A 275 5.31 -18.36 -6.94
C GLU A 275 3.90 -18.38 -6.35
N ASN A 276 3.79 -18.46 -5.02
CA ASN A 276 2.50 -18.43 -4.34
C ASN A 276 1.75 -17.11 -4.57
N PHE A 277 2.45 -15.97 -4.57
CA PHE A 277 1.84 -14.69 -4.90
C PHE A 277 1.33 -14.65 -6.34
N ASN A 278 2.11 -15.13 -7.30
CA ASN A 278 1.69 -15.22 -8.70
C ASN A 278 0.46 -16.12 -8.87
N ASN A 279 0.36 -17.21 -8.10
CA ASN A 279 -0.82 -18.07 -8.06
C ASN A 279 -2.04 -17.32 -7.52
N LEU A 280 -1.90 -16.52 -6.46
CA LEU A 280 -2.99 -15.67 -5.96
C LEU A 280 -3.46 -14.65 -7.01
N VAL A 281 -2.53 -14.03 -7.73
CA VAL A 281 -2.83 -13.08 -8.82
C VAL A 281 -3.56 -13.81 -9.97
N ALA A 282 -3.08 -14.98 -10.37
CA ALA A 282 -3.72 -15.79 -11.42
C ALA A 282 -5.14 -16.23 -11.01
N MET A 283 -5.33 -16.68 -9.77
CA MET A 283 -6.64 -17.07 -9.24
C MET A 283 -7.63 -15.90 -9.17
N ALA A 284 -7.14 -14.67 -9.01
CA ALA A 284 -7.97 -13.47 -8.95
C ALA A 284 -8.63 -13.13 -10.30
N ASN A 285 -8.05 -13.58 -11.42
CA ASN A 285 -8.61 -13.36 -12.76
C ASN A 285 -9.29 -14.63 -13.28
N PRO A 286 -10.63 -14.66 -13.36
CA PRO A 286 -11.37 -15.84 -13.83
C PRO A 286 -11.03 -16.28 -15.25
N ALA A 287 -10.49 -15.37 -16.09
CA ALA A 287 -10.06 -15.69 -17.45
C ALA A 287 -8.73 -16.46 -17.52
N VAL A 288 -7.92 -16.41 -16.45
CA VAL A 288 -6.65 -17.15 -16.34
C VAL A 288 -6.91 -18.61 -15.91
N LYS A 289 -8.09 -18.90 -15.36
CA LYS A 289 -8.53 -20.27 -15.11
C LYS A 289 -9.09 -20.91 -16.38
N LYS A 290 -8.25 -21.68 -17.07
CA LYS A 290 -8.67 -22.89 -17.83
C LYS A 290 -7.59 -23.95 -18.09
N GLU A 291 -6.32 -23.73 -17.74
CA GLU A 291 -5.27 -24.76 -17.99
C GLU A 291 -4.94 -25.66 -16.78
N ASN A 292 -5.13 -25.19 -15.53
CA ASN A 292 -4.66 -25.91 -14.33
C ASN A 292 -5.74 -26.28 -13.31
N ASP A 293 -7.03 -26.06 -13.59
CA ASP A 293 -8.05 -26.69 -12.74
C ASP A 293 -8.01 -28.20 -13.03
N PRO A 294 -7.86 -29.06 -12.01
CA PRO A 294 -7.88 -30.48 -12.23
C PRO A 294 -9.19 -30.85 -12.92
N ASP A 295 -9.16 -31.73 -13.92
CA ASP A 295 -10.40 -32.32 -14.43
C ASP A 295 -10.97 -33.23 -13.34
N ILE A 296 -11.94 -32.71 -12.58
CA ILE A 296 -12.59 -33.41 -11.48
C ILE A 296 -13.83 -34.11 -12.02
N GLN A 297 -13.78 -35.44 -12.06
CA GLN A 297 -14.92 -36.29 -12.41
C GLN A 297 -15.44 -36.99 -11.15
N LYS A 298 -16.71 -36.78 -10.82
CA LYS A 298 -17.37 -37.51 -9.73
C LYS A 298 -17.55 -38.98 -10.12
N THR A 299 -17.41 -39.86 -9.14
CA THR A 299 -17.67 -41.30 -9.26
C THR A 299 -18.61 -41.72 -8.14
N ASP A 300 -19.21 -42.91 -8.23
CA ASP A 300 -20.12 -43.42 -7.19
C ASP A 300 -19.45 -43.66 -5.83
N TYR A 301 -18.11 -43.65 -5.79
CA TYR A 301 -17.30 -43.96 -4.62
C TYR A 301 -16.31 -42.83 -4.25
N GLY A 302 -16.41 -41.65 -4.87
CA GLY A 302 -15.52 -40.52 -4.62
C GLY A 302 -15.35 -39.63 -5.85
N PHE A 303 -14.11 -39.30 -6.21
CA PHE A 303 -13.82 -38.51 -7.41
C PHE A 303 -12.43 -38.85 -7.97
N THR A 304 -12.27 -38.69 -9.28
CA THR A 304 -10.96 -38.68 -9.92
C THR A 304 -10.59 -37.25 -10.24
N LEU A 305 -9.32 -36.90 -10.07
CA LEU A 305 -8.78 -35.62 -10.51
C LEU A 305 -7.54 -35.87 -11.38
N THR A 306 -7.46 -35.18 -12.50
CA THR A 306 -6.30 -35.21 -13.40
C THR A 306 -5.54 -33.91 -13.24
N VAL A 307 -4.28 -33.99 -12.83
CA VAL A 307 -3.38 -32.82 -12.73
C VAL A 307 -2.19 -33.11 -13.63
N LEU A 308 -2.00 -32.27 -14.65
CA LEU A 308 -1.07 -32.54 -15.75
C LEU A 308 -1.40 -33.90 -16.40
N ASP A 309 -0.46 -34.85 -16.41
CA ASP A 309 -0.64 -36.20 -16.96
C ASP A 309 -0.89 -37.29 -15.89
N LEU A 310 -1.07 -36.88 -14.63
CA LEU A 310 -1.28 -37.81 -13.52
C LEU A 310 -2.75 -37.86 -13.10
N LYS A 311 -3.32 -39.07 -13.14
CA LYS A 311 -4.67 -39.35 -12.68
C LYS A 311 -4.66 -39.82 -11.23
N TYR A 312 -5.24 -39.04 -10.34
CA TYR A 312 -5.44 -39.37 -8.93
C TYR A 312 -6.87 -39.85 -8.70
N GLU A 313 -7.02 -40.88 -7.87
CA GLU A 313 -8.32 -41.43 -7.48
C GLU A 313 -8.51 -41.23 -5.97
N VAL A 314 -9.49 -40.41 -5.59
CA VAL A 314 -9.85 -40.17 -4.19
C VAL A 314 -11.11 -40.94 -3.87
N ARG A 315 -11.03 -41.85 -2.90
CA ARG A 315 -12.16 -42.69 -2.47
C ARG A 315 -12.71 -42.23 -1.13
N GLY A 316 -14.02 -42.24 -1.01
CA GLY A 316 -14.70 -42.11 0.28
C GLY A 316 -14.31 -43.27 1.20
N ILE A 317 -14.16 -42.99 2.49
CA ILE A 317 -13.88 -44.02 3.50
C ILE A 317 -15.08 -44.08 4.43
N SER A 318 -15.60 -45.28 4.65
CA SER A 318 -16.65 -45.53 5.64
C SER A 318 -16.06 -46.18 6.89
N LYS A 319 -16.48 -45.72 8.07
CA LYS A 319 -16.07 -46.29 9.36
C LYS A 319 -17.19 -47.19 9.88
N LYS A 320 -16.91 -48.48 10.07
CA LYS A 320 -17.78 -49.43 10.79
C LYS A 320 -17.01 -49.99 11.98
N GLY A 321 -17.39 -49.56 13.19
CA GLY A 321 -16.63 -49.86 14.42
C GLY A 321 -15.22 -49.26 14.36
N ASN A 322 -14.20 -50.07 14.67
CA ASN A 322 -12.79 -49.67 14.62
C ASN A 322 -12.11 -49.91 13.24
N LYS A 323 -12.86 -50.33 12.22
CA LYS A 323 -12.32 -50.57 10.87
C LYS A 323 -12.72 -49.45 9.91
N LEU A 324 -11.72 -48.94 9.18
CA LEU A 324 -11.89 -48.06 8.03
C LEU A 324 -11.96 -48.92 6.77
N THR A 325 -13.01 -48.75 5.97
CA THR A 325 -13.20 -49.51 4.72
C THR A 325 -13.36 -48.53 3.55
N PRO A 326 -12.54 -48.63 2.48
CA PRO A 326 -12.72 -47.82 1.28
C PRO A 326 -14.06 -48.11 0.61
N ALA A 327 -14.68 -47.10 0.01
CA ALA A 327 -15.81 -47.29 -0.90
C ALA A 327 -15.39 -48.20 -2.08
N LYS A 328 -16.26 -49.15 -2.43
CA LYS A 328 -16.00 -50.11 -3.50
C LYS A 328 -16.26 -49.49 -4.87
N LYS A 329 -15.44 -49.86 -5.85
CA LYS A 329 -15.69 -49.63 -7.27
C LYS A 329 -16.89 -50.44 -7.75
#